data_AF-A0A1K1PUV0-F1
#
_entry.id   AF-A0A1K1PUV0-F1
#
_cell.length_a   1.000
_cell.length_b   1.000
_cell.length_c   1.000
_cell.angle_alpha   90.00
_cell.angle_beta   90.00
_cell.angle_gamma   90.00
#
_symmetry.space_group_name_H-M   'P 1'
#
loop_
_entity.id
_entity.type
_entity.pdbx_description
1 polymer ?
#
loop_
_entity_poly.entity_id
_entity_poly.type
_entity_poly.pdbx_seq_one_letter_code
_entity_poly.pdbx_strand_id
1 'polypeptide(L)'
;MSPVSRARKKAPQPVTHSVTGLFKEILNDFSALGADPAPVDVELLASEVLGQFRDVPLEDGDEPLGLELIGFAQRKITPGAAALLAALKVVAETDVERKAAEAGLQVVLGRGIPEPAWAADLGRVTAGECWRTGDVYGDESSLLCVFSHGDTAYGLLALLDFTEGGRVRDLVVIEQPADVLAEMREQAEADPELVVFEAVDPAEAHRLLSDGLAATDHLEDADVSEDYGRFHAIALTWSRELPEPALVPEVAAWSDDERAAVVEQFVAASGEDADAARAIGTLLLEHGLRTDPANPLRVGPEKIARFLEGVLGEEYELDADHEDAVEPVVLAWVQWTAERAGLTETAIAALDEAVADYLSEYADEDDSPLERYFGDVGDLSPTELADALERRMFAVPSLTTEIEDEEVDLDPTDPEQRRALVIAEADEDEDEQRLILRATVVDQLWDDEPAEAWQAAQRLQEGELDRDEIFEQLIDALENSLVDVETLEYDADAYVAALAGL
;
A
#
# COMPACT_ATOMS: atom_id res chain seq x y z
N MET A 1 -10.85 -46.21 37.47
CA MET A 1 -11.25 -45.37 36.33
C MET A 1 -10.73 -43.98 36.64
N SER A 2 -9.56 -43.67 36.10
CA SER A 2 -8.78 -42.46 36.40
C SER A 2 -9.23 -41.28 35.53
N PRO A 3 -8.98 -40.02 35.97
CA PRO A 3 -9.30 -38.83 35.20
C PRO A 3 -8.23 -38.58 34.13
N VAL A 4 -8.64 -38.33 32.89
CA VAL A 4 -7.74 -37.93 31.80
C VAL A 4 -7.69 -36.41 31.75
N SER A 5 -6.50 -35.87 32.02
CA SER A 5 -6.15 -34.46 31.89
C SER A 5 -6.21 -34.02 30.42
N ARG A 6 -6.99 -32.97 30.14
CA ARG A 6 -6.88 -32.20 28.89
C ARG A 6 -5.53 -31.51 28.87
N ALA A 7 -4.62 -31.97 28.01
CA ALA A 7 -3.37 -31.29 27.74
C ALA A 7 -3.67 -29.97 27.00
N ARG A 8 -3.22 -28.85 27.58
CA ARG A 8 -3.15 -27.54 26.91
C ARG A 8 -2.33 -27.70 25.63
N LYS A 9 -2.95 -27.44 24.47
CA LYS A 9 -2.25 -27.27 23.20
C LYS A 9 -1.40 -26.01 23.34
N LYS A 10 -0.07 -26.18 23.38
CA LYS A 10 0.88 -25.08 23.41
C LYS A 10 0.81 -24.40 22.04
N ALA A 11 0.60 -23.09 22.00
CA ALA A 11 0.71 -22.31 20.77
C ALA A 11 2.11 -22.53 20.15
N PRO A 12 2.22 -22.62 18.82
CA PRO A 12 3.52 -22.73 18.17
C PRO A 12 4.33 -21.47 18.52
N GLN A 13 5.54 -21.67 19.04
CA GLN A 13 6.47 -20.56 19.21
C GLN A 13 7.01 -20.17 17.83
N PRO A 14 7.18 -18.87 17.52
CA PRO A 14 7.86 -18.46 16.31
C PRO A 14 9.29 -19.01 16.36
N VAL A 15 9.67 -19.76 15.32
CA VAL A 15 11.02 -20.31 15.21
C VAL A 15 11.90 -19.16 14.75
N THR A 16 12.63 -18.52 15.66
CA THR A 16 13.69 -17.59 15.26
C THR A 16 14.86 -18.43 14.73
N HIS A 17 14.97 -18.57 13.41
CA HIS A 17 16.14 -19.21 12.81
C HIS A 17 17.35 -18.30 13.06
N SER A 18 18.37 -18.80 13.79
CA SER A 18 19.66 -18.11 13.82
C SER A 18 20.18 -17.99 12.37
N VAL A 19 20.87 -16.90 12.00
CA VAL A 19 21.46 -16.70 10.65
C VAL A 19 22.27 -17.92 10.17
N THR A 20 23.05 -18.54 11.07
CA THR A 20 23.80 -19.78 10.76
C THR A 20 22.90 -20.99 10.48
N GLY A 21 21.71 -21.05 11.06
CA GLY A 21 20.69 -22.05 10.80
C GLY A 21 20.12 -21.89 9.40
N LEU A 22 19.71 -20.67 9.04
CA LEU A 22 19.25 -20.29 7.70
C LEU A 22 20.30 -20.64 6.63
N PHE A 23 21.56 -20.27 6.82
CA PHE A 23 22.62 -20.63 5.86
C PHE A 23 22.82 -22.13 5.69
N LYS A 24 22.53 -22.96 6.69
CA LYS A 24 22.58 -24.43 6.54
C LYS A 24 21.40 -24.96 5.74
N GLU A 25 20.23 -24.37 5.94
CA GLU A 25 18.99 -24.70 5.22
C GLU A 25 19.19 -24.44 3.73
N ILE A 26 19.62 -23.23 3.37
CA ILE A 26 19.96 -22.85 1.99
C ILE A 26 20.93 -23.86 1.35
N LEU A 27 22.02 -24.25 2.03
CA LEU A 27 22.96 -25.23 1.50
C LEU A 27 22.35 -26.63 1.32
N ASN A 28 21.36 -26.99 2.13
CA ASN A 28 20.63 -28.26 1.97
C ASN A 28 19.70 -28.19 0.75
N ASP A 29 19.04 -27.06 0.51
CA ASP A 29 18.16 -26.87 -0.64
C ASP A 29 18.93 -26.96 -1.96
N PHE A 30 20.09 -26.29 -2.04
CA PHE A 30 21.01 -26.44 -3.17
C PHE A 30 21.57 -27.86 -3.30
N SER A 31 21.66 -28.62 -2.21
CA SER A 31 22.03 -30.04 -2.29
C SER A 31 20.88 -30.92 -2.79
N ALA A 32 19.62 -30.51 -2.56
CA ALA A 32 18.42 -31.25 -2.92
C ALA A 32 18.11 -31.18 -4.43
N LEU A 33 18.60 -30.17 -5.14
CA LEU A 33 18.55 -30.05 -6.61
C LEU A 33 19.17 -31.25 -7.35
N GLY A 34 20.06 -31.98 -6.69
CA GLY A 34 20.69 -33.18 -7.26
C GLY A 34 21.85 -32.87 -8.21
N ALA A 35 22.17 -33.83 -9.08
CA ALA A 35 23.39 -33.77 -9.90
C ALA A 35 23.19 -33.08 -11.26
N ASP A 36 21.96 -33.02 -11.76
CA ASP A 36 21.62 -32.55 -13.10
C ASP A 36 20.27 -31.78 -13.10
N PRO A 37 20.12 -30.72 -12.28
CA PRO A 37 18.96 -29.83 -12.32
C PRO A 37 18.89 -29.04 -13.63
N ALA A 38 17.70 -28.55 -13.99
CA ALA A 38 17.60 -27.55 -15.05
C ALA A 38 18.28 -26.24 -14.58
N PRO A 39 19.03 -25.53 -15.44
CA PRO A 39 19.67 -24.27 -15.06
C PRO A 39 18.72 -23.25 -14.44
N VAL A 40 17.49 -23.14 -14.97
CA VAL A 40 16.45 -22.24 -14.44
C VAL A 40 16.06 -22.56 -13.00
N ASP A 41 16.01 -23.83 -12.58
CA ASP A 41 15.63 -24.20 -11.21
C ASP A 41 16.70 -23.70 -10.22
N VAL A 42 17.97 -23.71 -10.65
CA VAL A 42 19.08 -23.19 -9.87
C VAL A 42 19.04 -21.66 -9.80
N GLU A 43 18.74 -21.00 -10.93
CA GLU A 43 18.62 -19.54 -11.03
C GLU A 43 17.47 -19.02 -10.14
N LEU A 44 16.31 -19.68 -10.19
CA LEU A 44 15.14 -19.36 -9.38
C LEU A 44 15.41 -19.55 -7.89
N LEU A 45 16.01 -20.68 -7.50
CA LEU A 45 16.38 -20.90 -6.09
C LEU A 45 17.39 -19.85 -5.60
N ALA A 46 18.37 -19.48 -6.43
CA ALA A 46 19.34 -18.44 -6.08
C ALA A 46 18.70 -17.06 -5.94
N SER A 47 17.77 -16.71 -6.84
CA SER A 47 17.01 -15.46 -6.78
C SER A 47 16.13 -15.41 -5.53
N GLU A 48 15.42 -16.48 -5.22
CA GLU A 48 14.59 -16.57 -4.01
C GLU A 48 15.40 -16.39 -2.72
N VAL A 49 16.60 -16.97 -2.66
CA VAL A 49 17.52 -16.79 -1.52
C VAL A 49 17.99 -15.34 -1.39
N LEU A 50 18.28 -14.66 -2.50
CA LEU A 50 18.69 -13.26 -2.49
C LEU A 50 17.54 -12.33 -2.10
N GLY A 51 16.33 -12.61 -2.59
CA GLY A 51 15.11 -11.90 -2.23
C GLY A 51 14.84 -11.87 -0.72
N GLN A 52 15.10 -13.00 -0.03
CA GLN A 52 14.97 -13.07 1.44
C GLN A 52 15.89 -12.12 2.22
N PHE A 53 16.95 -11.61 1.58
CA PHE A 53 17.93 -10.73 2.23
C PHE A 53 17.72 -9.25 1.90
N ARG A 54 16.85 -8.94 0.94
CA ARG A 54 16.72 -7.59 0.39
C ARG A 54 16.20 -6.59 1.41
N ASP A 55 15.14 -6.96 2.13
CA ASP A 55 14.48 -6.08 3.10
C ASP A 55 15.13 -6.15 4.49
N VAL A 56 16.31 -6.77 4.60
CA VAL A 56 17.06 -6.83 5.85
C VAL A 56 17.90 -5.56 5.99
N PRO A 57 17.56 -4.65 6.92
CA PRO A 57 18.30 -3.41 7.09
C PRO A 57 19.74 -3.71 7.52
N LEU A 58 20.69 -3.00 6.92
CA LEU A 58 22.11 -3.10 7.26
C LEU A 58 22.46 -2.02 8.30
N GLU A 59 22.95 -2.45 9.46
CA GLU A 59 23.52 -1.53 10.44
C GLU A 59 24.94 -1.06 10.03
N ASP A 60 25.35 0.11 10.50
CA ASP A 60 26.66 0.69 10.20
C ASP A 60 27.81 -0.26 10.55
N GLY A 61 28.47 -0.81 9.52
CA GLY A 61 29.64 -1.68 9.65
C GLY A 61 29.35 -3.18 9.56
N ASP A 62 28.09 -3.58 9.41
CA ASP A 62 27.72 -4.96 9.12
C ASP A 62 27.99 -5.32 7.65
N GLU A 63 28.31 -6.59 7.41
CA GLU A 63 28.49 -7.12 6.06
C GLU A 63 27.11 -7.58 5.54
N PRO A 64 26.75 -7.27 4.27
CA PRO A 64 25.52 -7.77 3.66
C PRO A 64 25.37 -9.29 3.83
N LEU A 65 24.16 -9.76 4.17
CA LEU A 65 23.90 -11.19 4.40
C LEU A 65 24.30 -12.08 3.22
N GLY A 66 24.19 -11.57 1.98
CA GLY A 66 24.67 -12.26 0.77
C GLY A 66 26.18 -12.57 0.83
N LEU A 67 26.99 -11.60 1.25
CA LEU A 67 28.44 -11.79 1.42
C LEU A 67 28.77 -12.71 2.61
N GLU A 68 28.03 -12.60 3.71
CA GLU A 68 28.18 -13.53 4.84
C GLU A 68 27.86 -14.98 4.43
N LEU A 69 26.79 -15.19 3.67
CA LEU A 69 26.39 -16.49 3.13
C LEU A 69 27.48 -17.06 2.22
N ILE A 70 28.03 -16.25 1.31
CA ILE A 70 29.16 -16.63 0.44
C ILE A 70 30.36 -17.07 1.30
N GLY A 71 30.73 -16.27 2.31
CA GLY A 71 31.81 -16.59 3.24
C GLY A 71 31.54 -17.87 4.03
N PHE A 72 30.29 -18.12 4.42
CA PHE A 72 29.85 -19.35 5.08
C PHE A 72 29.98 -20.57 4.16
N ALA A 73 29.47 -20.48 2.93
CA ALA A 73 29.51 -21.54 1.92
C ALA A 73 30.95 -21.91 1.55
N GLN A 74 31.84 -20.92 1.38
CA GLN A 74 33.27 -21.13 1.10
C GLN A 74 33.98 -22.01 2.16
N ARG A 75 33.51 -21.97 3.42
CA ARG A 75 34.07 -22.79 4.51
C ARG A 75 33.59 -24.24 4.48
N LYS A 76 32.56 -24.56 3.71
CA LYS A 76 32.00 -25.92 3.60
C LYS A 76 32.62 -26.68 2.44
N ILE A 77 32.80 -27.98 2.62
CA ILE A 77 33.36 -28.90 1.62
C ILE A 77 32.22 -29.84 1.20
N THR A 78 31.18 -29.27 0.59
CA THR A 78 29.96 -29.99 0.20
C THR A 78 29.54 -29.61 -1.22
N PRO A 79 28.85 -30.51 -1.95
CA PRO A 79 28.29 -30.20 -3.27
C PRO A 79 27.33 -29.01 -3.26
N GLY A 80 26.44 -28.91 -2.26
CA GLY A 80 25.52 -27.77 -2.14
C GLY A 80 26.22 -26.42 -1.99
N ALA A 81 27.39 -26.37 -1.34
CA ALA A 81 28.18 -25.14 -1.27
C ALA A 81 28.78 -24.76 -2.63
N ALA A 82 29.26 -25.75 -3.40
CA ALA A 82 29.72 -25.50 -4.77
C ALA A 82 28.56 -25.06 -5.68
N ALA A 83 27.37 -25.67 -5.53
CA ALA A 83 26.18 -25.31 -6.29
C ALA A 83 25.71 -23.87 -6.00
N LEU A 84 25.57 -23.50 -4.72
CA LEU A 84 25.22 -22.13 -4.31
C LEU A 84 26.23 -21.11 -4.85
N LEU A 85 27.53 -21.34 -4.64
CA LEU A 85 28.57 -20.40 -5.09
C LEU A 85 28.65 -20.30 -6.62
N ALA A 86 28.36 -21.39 -7.34
CA ALA A 86 28.25 -21.36 -8.80
C ALA A 86 27.04 -20.53 -9.26
N ALA A 87 25.90 -20.64 -8.57
CA ALA A 87 24.71 -19.85 -8.85
C ALA A 87 24.93 -18.36 -8.54
N LEU A 88 25.43 -18.02 -7.35
CA LEU A 88 25.66 -16.64 -6.92
C LEU A 88 26.76 -15.94 -7.72
N LYS A 89 27.71 -16.68 -8.31
CA LYS A 89 28.67 -16.10 -9.26
C LYS A 89 27.97 -15.46 -10.48
N VAL A 90 26.77 -15.92 -10.83
CA VAL A 90 26.01 -15.47 -12.00
C VAL A 90 24.84 -14.56 -11.58
N VAL A 91 24.02 -15.01 -10.63
CA VAL A 91 22.72 -14.41 -10.30
C VAL A 91 22.82 -13.28 -9.27
N ALA A 92 23.87 -13.24 -8.43
CA ALA A 92 23.98 -12.19 -7.43
C ALA A 92 23.91 -10.80 -8.07
N GLU A 93 23.22 -9.87 -7.40
CA GLU A 93 22.83 -8.58 -7.97
C GLU A 93 24.05 -7.68 -8.16
N THR A 94 24.95 -7.69 -7.18
CA THR A 94 26.14 -6.84 -7.19
C THR A 94 27.36 -7.52 -7.80
N ASP A 95 28.19 -6.70 -8.43
CA ASP A 95 29.48 -7.10 -8.97
C ASP A 95 30.45 -7.62 -7.88
N VAL A 96 30.28 -7.14 -6.65
CA VAL A 96 31.08 -7.52 -5.48
C VAL A 96 30.76 -8.94 -5.05
N GLU A 97 29.46 -9.26 -4.89
CA GLU A 97 29.00 -10.60 -4.52
C GLU A 97 29.33 -11.64 -5.58
N ARG A 98 29.12 -11.32 -6.87
CA ARG A 98 29.48 -12.24 -7.97
C ARG A 98 30.97 -12.61 -7.93
N LYS A 99 31.86 -11.64 -7.72
CA LYS A 99 33.32 -11.86 -7.61
C LYS A 99 33.68 -12.62 -6.34
N ALA A 100 33.03 -12.34 -5.21
CA ALA A 100 33.23 -13.05 -3.96
C ALA A 100 32.78 -14.52 -4.07
N ALA A 101 31.63 -14.78 -4.69
CA ALA A 101 31.10 -16.11 -4.95
C ALA A 101 32.03 -16.90 -5.89
N GLU A 102 32.56 -16.28 -6.95
CA GLU A 102 33.56 -16.89 -7.82
C GLU A 102 34.82 -17.29 -7.05
N ALA A 103 35.37 -16.39 -6.24
CA ALA A 103 36.55 -16.67 -5.41
C ALA A 103 36.27 -17.79 -4.39
N GLY A 104 35.09 -17.76 -3.77
CA GLY A 104 34.63 -18.79 -2.84
C GLY A 104 34.51 -20.15 -3.52
N LEU A 105 33.93 -20.20 -4.71
CA LEU A 105 33.81 -21.41 -5.52
C LEU A 105 35.18 -22.02 -5.78
N GLN A 106 36.16 -21.23 -6.23
CA GLN A 106 37.52 -21.72 -6.50
C GLN A 106 38.18 -22.35 -5.25
N VAL A 107 37.91 -21.83 -4.05
CA VAL A 107 38.41 -22.43 -2.81
C VAL A 107 37.75 -23.79 -2.53
N VAL A 108 36.44 -23.91 -2.73
CA VAL A 108 35.70 -25.17 -2.54
C VAL A 108 36.18 -26.23 -3.55
N LEU A 109 36.36 -25.84 -4.81
CA LEU A 109 36.89 -26.72 -5.87
C LEU A 109 38.32 -27.18 -5.55
N GLY A 110 39.18 -26.26 -5.09
CA GLY A 110 40.55 -26.57 -4.68
C GLY A 110 40.65 -27.56 -3.50
N ARG A 111 39.56 -27.79 -2.77
CA ARG A 111 39.46 -28.78 -1.68
C ARG A 111 38.92 -30.15 -2.14
N GLY A 112 38.69 -30.33 -3.44
CA GLY A 112 38.34 -31.62 -4.04
C GLY A 112 36.84 -31.84 -4.29
N ILE A 113 36.01 -30.81 -4.14
CA ILE A 113 34.62 -30.85 -4.61
C ILE A 113 34.63 -30.58 -6.12
N PRO A 114 33.97 -31.39 -6.96
CA PRO A 114 33.88 -31.12 -8.40
C PRO A 114 32.99 -29.90 -8.67
N GLU A 115 33.28 -29.21 -9.77
CA GLU A 115 32.41 -28.14 -10.27
C GLU A 115 31.11 -28.74 -10.81
N PRO A 116 29.93 -28.15 -10.53
CA PRO A 116 28.68 -28.61 -11.13
C PRO A 116 28.74 -28.50 -12.65
N ALA A 117 28.31 -29.55 -13.36
CA ALA A 117 28.42 -29.61 -14.82
C ALA A 117 27.57 -28.54 -15.53
N TRP A 118 26.42 -28.19 -14.93
CA TRP A 118 25.47 -27.17 -15.40
C TRP A 118 25.92 -25.73 -15.10
N ALA A 119 26.99 -25.52 -14.32
CA ALA A 119 27.38 -24.18 -13.87
C ALA A 119 27.74 -23.23 -15.02
N ALA A 120 28.21 -23.77 -16.16
CA ALA A 120 28.55 -22.97 -17.32
C ALA A 120 27.32 -22.45 -18.09
N ASP A 121 26.16 -23.08 -17.91
CA ASP A 121 24.92 -22.78 -18.64
C ASP A 121 24.02 -21.78 -17.90
N LEU A 122 24.32 -21.50 -16.63
CA LEU A 122 23.60 -20.50 -15.83
C LEU A 122 23.66 -19.11 -16.46
N GLY A 123 22.54 -18.40 -16.42
CA GLY A 123 22.35 -17.05 -16.94
C GLY A 123 22.38 -16.96 -18.47
N ARG A 124 22.58 -18.08 -19.19
CA ARG A 124 22.65 -18.09 -20.65
C ARG A 124 21.28 -18.31 -21.26
N VAL A 125 20.44 -17.30 -21.21
CA VAL A 125 19.15 -17.30 -21.90
C VAL A 125 19.27 -16.64 -23.27
N THR A 126 18.43 -17.07 -24.22
CA THR A 126 18.25 -16.33 -25.47
C THR A 126 17.00 -15.46 -25.35
N ALA A 127 17.15 -14.15 -25.48
CA ALA A 127 16.02 -13.23 -25.54
C ALA A 127 15.18 -13.45 -26.82
N GLY A 128 13.88 -13.51 -26.64
CA GLY A 128 12.87 -13.67 -27.68
C GLY A 128 12.04 -12.40 -27.88
N GLU A 129 10.75 -12.58 -28.15
CA GLU A 129 9.81 -11.47 -28.32
C GLU A 129 9.43 -10.85 -26.98
N CYS A 130 9.12 -9.55 -27.00
CA CYS A 130 8.60 -8.81 -25.85
C CYS A 130 7.23 -8.22 -26.21
N TRP A 131 6.31 -8.28 -25.26
CA TRP A 131 4.92 -7.84 -25.45
C TRP A 131 4.47 -7.02 -24.25
N ARG A 132 3.65 -6.01 -24.49
CA ARG A 132 3.07 -5.17 -23.45
C ARG A 132 1.56 -5.19 -23.56
N THR A 133 0.91 -5.28 -22.41
CA THR A 133 -0.49 -4.88 -22.23
C THR A 133 -0.54 -3.73 -21.24
N GLY A 134 -1.44 -2.77 -21.42
CA GLY A 134 -1.60 -1.66 -20.49
C GLY A 134 -2.91 -0.94 -20.71
N ASP A 135 -3.29 -0.08 -19.78
CA ASP A 135 -4.45 0.77 -19.97
C ASP A 135 -4.18 1.84 -21.05
N VAL A 136 -5.23 2.39 -21.65
CA VAL A 136 -5.12 3.44 -22.68
C VAL A 136 -4.67 4.80 -22.14
N TYR A 137 -4.71 5.00 -20.82
CA TYR A 137 -4.26 6.21 -20.13
C TYR A 137 -2.75 6.23 -19.90
N GLY A 138 -2.13 5.05 -19.92
CA GLY A 138 -0.71 4.81 -19.71
C GLY A 138 -0.31 4.89 -18.24
N ASP A 139 -1.22 4.62 -17.30
CA ASP A 139 -0.91 4.56 -15.87
C ASP A 139 -0.09 3.31 -15.54
N GLU A 140 -0.53 2.15 -16.03
CA GLU A 140 0.10 0.87 -15.75
C GLU A 140 0.28 0.02 -17.02
N SER A 141 1.26 -0.87 -16.97
CA SER A 141 1.41 -1.87 -18.03
C SER A 141 2.08 -3.14 -17.53
N SER A 142 1.63 -4.29 -18.01
CA SER A 142 2.36 -5.55 -17.85
C SER A 142 3.26 -5.80 -19.05
N LEU A 143 4.56 -5.93 -18.81
CA LEU A 143 5.59 -6.23 -19.80
C LEU A 143 6.00 -7.69 -19.68
N LEU A 144 5.76 -8.47 -20.73
CA LEU A 144 6.20 -9.86 -20.85
C LEU A 144 7.42 -9.95 -21.79
N CYS A 145 8.56 -10.36 -21.24
CA CYS A 145 9.76 -10.68 -22.02
C CYS A 145 9.94 -12.20 -22.09
N VAL A 146 9.99 -12.78 -23.29
CA VAL A 146 10.20 -14.22 -23.46
C VAL A 146 11.69 -14.54 -23.55
N PHE A 147 12.14 -15.52 -22.78
CA PHE A 147 13.50 -16.02 -22.74
C PHE A 147 13.52 -17.53 -23.02
N SER A 148 14.59 -18.05 -23.62
CA SER A 148 14.72 -19.49 -23.88
C SER A 148 15.99 -20.07 -23.27
N HIS A 149 15.82 -21.17 -22.52
CA HIS A 149 16.88 -22.07 -22.08
C HIS A 149 16.85 -23.30 -23.00
N GLY A 150 17.74 -23.34 -23.99
CA GLY A 150 17.71 -24.38 -25.02
C GLY A 150 16.39 -24.35 -25.81
N ASP A 151 15.61 -25.43 -25.74
CA ASP A 151 14.31 -25.56 -26.42
C ASP A 151 13.11 -25.16 -25.55
N THR A 152 13.33 -24.80 -24.28
CA THR A 152 12.26 -24.43 -23.33
C THR A 152 12.17 -22.92 -23.20
N ALA A 153 10.96 -22.37 -23.36
CA ALA A 153 10.69 -20.95 -23.21
C ALA A 153 10.14 -20.63 -21.81
N TYR A 154 10.55 -19.50 -21.26
CA TYR A 154 10.09 -18.91 -20.01
C TYR A 154 9.71 -17.45 -20.25
N GLY A 155 8.79 -16.91 -19.48
CA GLY A 155 8.46 -15.49 -19.47
C GLY A 155 9.01 -14.81 -18.23
N LEU A 156 9.47 -13.58 -18.37
CA LEU A 156 9.58 -12.64 -17.27
C LEU A 156 8.45 -11.63 -17.44
N LEU A 157 7.47 -11.67 -16.54
CA LEU A 157 6.37 -10.72 -16.49
C LEU A 157 6.69 -9.66 -15.43
N ALA A 158 6.62 -8.39 -15.81
CA ALA A 158 6.79 -7.26 -14.90
C ALA A 158 5.57 -6.35 -14.95
N LEU A 159 5.06 -5.93 -13.79
CA LEU A 159 4.05 -4.88 -13.69
C LEU A 159 4.78 -3.53 -13.55
N LEU A 160 4.53 -2.62 -14.49
CA LEU A 160 5.11 -1.29 -14.56
C LEU A 160 4.05 -0.26 -14.17
N ASP A 161 4.40 0.65 -13.27
CA ASP A 161 3.57 1.79 -12.85
C ASP A 161 4.26 3.10 -13.28
N PHE A 162 3.58 3.88 -14.13
CA PHE A 162 4.04 5.14 -14.70
C PHE A 162 3.37 6.37 -14.07
N THR A 163 2.62 6.21 -12.99
CA THR A 163 2.05 7.34 -12.24
C THR A 163 3.13 8.14 -11.51
N GLU A 164 4.29 7.53 -11.24
CA GLU A 164 5.44 8.15 -10.55
C GLU A 164 6.78 7.88 -11.25
N GLY A 165 6.85 8.13 -12.56
CA GLY A 165 8.13 8.11 -13.29
C GLY A 165 8.57 6.74 -13.84
N GLY A 166 7.72 5.72 -13.73
CA GLY A 166 7.97 4.39 -14.29
C GLY A 166 8.78 3.50 -13.34
N ARG A 167 8.10 2.66 -12.57
CA ARG A 167 8.69 1.70 -11.63
C ARG A 167 8.19 0.28 -11.87
N VAL A 168 8.95 -0.73 -11.46
CA VAL A 168 8.46 -2.12 -11.43
C VAL A 168 7.84 -2.40 -10.07
N ARG A 169 6.56 -2.79 -10.04
CA ARG A 169 5.80 -3.11 -8.82
C ARG A 169 5.73 -4.60 -8.51
N ASP A 170 5.82 -5.42 -9.54
CA ASP A 170 5.73 -6.88 -9.44
C ASP A 170 6.62 -7.52 -10.52
N LEU A 171 7.15 -8.70 -10.18
CA LEU A 171 7.98 -9.52 -11.05
C LEU A 171 7.58 -10.98 -10.87
N VAL A 172 7.33 -11.68 -11.98
CA VAL A 172 7.03 -13.11 -11.93
C VAL A 172 7.72 -13.82 -13.10
N VAL A 173 8.30 -14.99 -12.82
CA VAL A 173 8.76 -15.90 -13.87
C VAL A 173 7.65 -16.87 -14.25
N ILE A 174 7.34 -16.91 -15.54
CA ILE A 174 6.26 -17.70 -16.14
C ILE A 174 6.84 -18.92 -16.86
N GLU A 175 6.39 -20.12 -16.50
CA GLU A 175 6.84 -21.37 -17.16
C GLU A 175 6.24 -21.56 -18.56
N GLN A 176 5.03 -21.04 -18.79
CA GLN A 176 4.30 -21.18 -20.05
C GLN A 176 3.94 -19.80 -20.62
N PRO A 177 4.93 -19.03 -21.13
CA PRO A 177 4.70 -17.66 -21.58
C PRO A 177 3.69 -17.54 -22.74
N ALA A 178 3.48 -18.61 -23.51
CA ALA A 178 2.51 -18.63 -24.59
C ALA A 178 1.06 -18.52 -24.11
N ASP A 179 0.75 -19.08 -22.93
CA ASP A 179 -0.59 -19.04 -22.36
C ASP A 179 -0.89 -17.63 -21.84
N VAL A 180 0.04 -17.03 -21.07
CA VAL A 180 -0.07 -15.63 -20.61
C VAL A 180 -0.17 -14.67 -21.78
N LEU A 181 0.62 -14.87 -22.85
CA LEU A 181 0.51 -14.04 -24.06
C LEU A 181 -0.86 -14.16 -24.74
N ALA A 182 -1.48 -15.35 -24.71
CA ALA A 182 -2.83 -15.54 -25.24
C ALA A 182 -3.87 -14.84 -24.38
N GLU A 183 -3.75 -14.89 -23.05
CA GLU A 183 -4.62 -14.20 -22.10
C GLU A 183 -4.51 -12.67 -22.24
N MET A 184 -3.29 -12.12 -22.31
CA MET A 184 -3.07 -10.69 -22.55
C MET A 184 -3.75 -10.22 -23.84
N ARG A 185 -3.68 -11.04 -24.90
CA ARG A 185 -4.35 -10.72 -26.17
C ARG A 185 -5.87 -10.81 -26.05
N GLU A 186 -6.40 -11.83 -25.38
CA GLU A 186 -7.84 -12.00 -25.18
C GLU A 186 -8.43 -10.83 -24.39
N GLN A 187 -7.75 -10.37 -23.34
CA GLN A 187 -8.15 -9.20 -22.56
C GLN A 187 -8.20 -7.93 -23.44
N ALA A 188 -7.17 -7.67 -24.24
CA ALA A 188 -7.17 -6.52 -25.14
C ALA A 188 -8.22 -6.62 -26.27
N GLU A 189 -8.57 -7.83 -26.70
CA GLU A 189 -9.65 -8.05 -27.67
C GLU A 189 -11.04 -7.89 -27.06
N ALA A 190 -11.19 -8.16 -25.76
CA ALA A 190 -12.43 -7.96 -25.01
C ALA A 190 -12.74 -6.46 -24.82
N ASP A 191 -11.71 -5.67 -24.46
CA ASP A 191 -11.85 -4.24 -24.13
C ASP A 191 -10.88 -3.35 -24.93
N PRO A 192 -10.97 -3.32 -26.28
CA PRO A 192 -10.00 -2.65 -27.15
C PRO A 192 -10.00 -1.12 -27.05
N GLU A 193 -10.98 -0.53 -26.37
CA GLU A 193 -11.05 0.91 -26.10
C GLU A 193 -10.40 1.29 -24.76
N LEU A 194 -10.08 0.31 -23.90
CA LEU A 194 -9.51 0.52 -22.56
C LEU A 194 -8.15 -0.16 -22.38
N VAL A 195 -7.86 -1.19 -23.17
CA VAL A 195 -6.63 -1.98 -23.06
C VAL A 195 -5.87 -1.99 -24.38
N VAL A 196 -4.59 -1.65 -24.31
CA VAL A 196 -3.64 -1.70 -25.43
C VAL A 196 -2.85 -2.99 -25.35
N PHE A 197 -2.66 -3.68 -26.48
CA PHE A 197 -1.76 -4.82 -26.61
C PHE A 197 -0.81 -4.65 -27.80
N GLU A 198 0.49 -4.67 -27.55
CA GLU A 198 1.49 -4.39 -28.58
C GLU A 198 2.79 -5.18 -28.39
N ALA A 199 3.51 -5.36 -29.50
CA ALA A 199 4.88 -5.87 -29.48
C ALA A 199 5.83 -4.74 -29.10
N VAL A 200 6.77 -5.02 -28.21
CA VAL A 200 7.78 -4.07 -27.74
C VAL A 200 9.14 -4.44 -28.32
N ASP A 201 9.91 -3.45 -28.75
CA ASP A 201 11.29 -3.69 -29.17
C ASP A 201 12.12 -4.20 -27.97
N PRO A 202 12.90 -5.29 -28.10
CA PRO A 202 13.65 -5.83 -26.96
C PRO A 202 14.63 -4.84 -26.31
N ALA A 203 15.16 -3.85 -27.04
CA ALA A 203 15.98 -2.79 -26.46
C ALA A 203 15.13 -1.83 -25.61
N GLU A 204 13.89 -1.55 -26.02
CA GLU A 204 12.94 -0.76 -25.24
C GLU A 204 12.46 -1.53 -24.01
N ALA A 205 12.18 -2.83 -24.14
CA ALA A 205 11.84 -3.68 -23.00
C ALA A 205 12.98 -3.75 -21.97
N HIS A 206 14.24 -3.85 -22.42
CA HIS A 206 15.40 -3.76 -21.53
C HIS A 206 15.44 -2.42 -20.80
N ARG A 207 15.25 -1.31 -21.51
CA ARG A 207 15.20 0.02 -20.90
C ARG A 207 14.10 0.11 -19.83
N LEU A 208 12.87 -0.27 -20.17
CA LEU A 208 11.73 -0.24 -19.23
C LEU A 208 11.98 -1.09 -17.98
N LEU A 209 12.51 -2.30 -18.13
CA LEU A 209 12.86 -3.16 -17.00
C LEU A 209 13.99 -2.56 -16.16
N SER A 210 15.10 -2.17 -16.79
CA SER A 210 16.27 -1.67 -16.05
C SER A 210 16.01 -0.34 -15.35
N ASP A 211 15.36 0.62 -16.02
CA ASP A 211 14.97 1.90 -15.44
C ASP A 211 13.95 1.68 -14.32
N GLY A 212 12.94 0.83 -14.54
CA GLY A 212 11.87 0.58 -13.57
C GLY A 212 12.34 -0.17 -12.32
N LEU A 213 13.21 -1.19 -12.47
CA LEU A 213 13.85 -1.87 -11.34
C LEU A 213 14.71 -0.86 -10.55
N ALA A 214 15.52 -0.07 -11.24
CA ALA A 214 16.32 0.95 -10.59
C ALA A 214 15.44 1.96 -9.85
N ALA A 215 14.35 2.46 -10.45
CA ALA A 215 13.45 3.41 -9.80
C ALA A 215 12.87 2.83 -8.49
N THR A 216 12.40 1.58 -8.51
CA THR A 216 11.90 0.89 -7.32
C THR A 216 12.99 0.71 -6.26
N ASP A 217 14.22 0.36 -6.66
CA ASP A 217 15.34 0.10 -5.74
C ASP A 217 15.86 1.33 -5.00
N HIS A 218 15.53 2.54 -5.48
CA HIS A 218 15.92 3.79 -4.81
C HIS A 218 14.91 4.24 -3.75
N LEU A 219 13.75 3.56 -3.64
CA LEU A 219 12.75 3.84 -2.61
C LEU A 219 13.10 3.08 -1.33
N GLU A 220 12.97 3.73 -0.17
CA GLU A 220 13.23 3.09 1.13
C GLU A 220 12.12 2.08 1.48
N ASP A 221 10.87 2.46 1.28
CA ASP A 221 9.68 1.63 1.52
C ASP A 221 8.88 1.52 0.21
N ALA A 222 9.41 0.75 -0.74
CA ALA A 222 8.74 0.52 -2.01
C ALA A 222 7.49 -0.36 -1.82
N ASP A 223 6.32 0.12 -2.21
CA ASP A 223 5.10 -0.69 -2.24
C ASP A 223 5.13 -1.64 -3.46
N VAL A 224 5.58 -2.87 -3.21
CA VAL A 224 5.80 -3.93 -4.21
C VAL A 224 5.16 -5.24 -3.75
N SER A 225 4.89 -6.13 -4.69
CA SER A 225 4.39 -7.47 -4.38
C SER A 225 5.41 -8.29 -3.56
N GLU A 226 4.92 -9.33 -2.88
CA GLU A 226 5.79 -10.31 -2.20
C GLU A 226 6.75 -11.04 -3.17
N ASP A 227 6.37 -11.16 -4.44
CA ASP A 227 7.15 -11.84 -5.48
C ASP A 227 8.27 -10.95 -6.05
N TYR A 228 8.18 -9.62 -5.90
CA TYR A 228 9.18 -8.69 -6.43
C TYR A 228 10.59 -9.05 -5.96
N GLY A 229 10.79 -9.19 -4.64
CA GLY A 229 12.09 -9.58 -4.07
C GLY A 229 12.53 -10.98 -4.54
N ARG A 230 11.61 -11.93 -4.62
CA ARG A 230 11.88 -13.31 -5.02
C ARG A 230 12.46 -13.41 -6.43
N PHE A 231 11.93 -12.65 -7.39
CA PHE A 231 12.33 -12.70 -8.80
C PHE A 231 13.25 -11.56 -9.25
N HIS A 232 13.64 -10.67 -8.34
CA HIS A 232 14.48 -9.52 -8.65
C HIS A 232 15.83 -9.88 -9.29
N ALA A 233 16.59 -10.76 -8.64
CA ALA A 233 17.93 -11.11 -9.09
C ALA A 233 17.91 -11.86 -10.43
N ILE A 234 16.89 -12.69 -10.69
CA ILE A 234 16.72 -13.35 -11.99
C ILE A 234 16.29 -12.35 -13.07
N ALA A 235 15.43 -11.37 -12.76
CA ALA A 235 15.06 -10.29 -13.68
C ALA A 235 16.30 -9.48 -14.12
N LEU A 236 17.16 -9.10 -13.18
CA LEU A 236 18.45 -8.46 -13.46
C LEU A 236 19.41 -9.34 -14.25
N THR A 237 19.36 -10.66 -14.06
CA THR A 237 20.24 -11.59 -14.75
C THR A 237 19.80 -11.78 -16.20
N TRP A 238 18.51 -12.01 -16.44
CA TRP A 238 17.97 -12.24 -17.78
C TRP A 238 17.91 -10.96 -18.62
N SER A 239 17.67 -9.80 -18.00
CA SER A 239 17.68 -8.51 -18.72
C SER A 239 19.03 -8.21 -19.37
N ARG A 240 20.15 -8.69 -18.81
CA ARG A 240 21.49 -8.56 -19.41
C ARG A 240 21.64 -9.26 -20.77
N GLU A 241 20.78 -10.22 -21.08
CA GLU A 241 20.76 -10.93 -22.36
C GLU A 241 19.84 -10.25 -23.40
N LEU A 242 19.09 -9.21 -23.01
CA LEU A 242 18.42 -8.33 -23.97
C LEU A 242 19.45 -7.44 -24.69
N PRO A 243 19.14 -6.93 -25.90
CA PRO A 243 19.99 -5.95 -26.59
C PRO A 243 20.29 -4.72 -25.72
N GLU A 244 21.34 -3.95 -26.06
CA GLU A 244 21.63 -2.69 -25.34
C GLU A 244 20.36 -1.84 -25.17
N PRO A 245 20.09 -1.34 -23.96
CA PRO A 245 18.84 -0.65 -23.66
C PRO A 245 18.68 0.57 -24.56
N ALA A 246 17.45 0.80 -25.02
CA ALA A 246 17.12 1.97 -25.83
C ALA A 246 17.51 3.25 -25.07
N LEU A 247 17.91 4.28 -25.81
CA LEU A 247 18.23 5.57 -25.20
C LEU A 247 16.93 6.28 -24.80
N VAL A 248 16.89 6.79 -23.56
CA VAL A 248 15.83 7.71 -23.13
C VAL A 248 15.98 9.02 -23.92
N PRO A 249 14.94 9.46 -24.65
CA PRO A 249 14.95 10.77 -25.30
C PRO A 249 15.14 11.88 -24.27
N GLU A 250 15.96 12.88 -24.59
CA GLU A 250 16.12 14.05 -23.72
C GLU A 250 14.80 14.84 -23.70
N VAL A 251 14.23 14.98 -22.50
CA VAL A 251 13.01 15.75 -22.27
C VAL A 251 13.38 17.20 -21.98
N ALA A 252 12.91 18.12 -22.83
CA ALA A 252 13.12 19.54 -22.62
C ALA A 252 12.26 20.03 -21.46
N ALA A 253 12.88 20.68 -20.48
CA ALA A 253 12.16 21.30 -19.38
C ALA A 253 11.26 22.44 -19.90
N TRP A 254 10.03 22.48 -19.42
CA TRP A 254 9.08 23.55 -19.76
C TRP A 254 9.47 24.83 -19.03
N SER A 255 9.49 25.93 -19.77
CA SER A 255 9.65 27.29 -19.24
C SER A 255 8.42 27.75 -18.46
N ASP A 256 8.60 28.71 -17.57
CA ASP A 256 7.49 29.30 -16.78
C ASP A 256 6.39 29.87 -17.69
N ASP A 257 6.76 30.45 -18.83
CA ASP A 257 5.82 30.97 -19.83
C ASP A 257 4.98 29.85 -20.47
N GLU A 258 5.58 28.69 -20.74
CA GLU A 258 4.85 27.52 -21.28
C GLU A 258 3.90 26.94 -20.25
N ARG A 259 4.34 26.82 -18.99
CA ARG A 259 3.52 26.32 -17.88
C ARG A 259 2.30 27.23 -17.66
N ALA A 260 2.53 28.54 -17.52
CA ALA A 260 1.47 29.52 -17.35
C ALA A 260 0.49 29.51 -18.55
N ALA A 261 1.01 29.43 -19.78
CA ALA A 261 0.15 29.42 -20.97
C ALA A 261 -0.76 28.18 -21.05
N VAL A 262 -0.35 27.04 -20.50
CA VAL A 262 -1.16 25.82 -20.46
C VAL A 262 -2.24 25.92 -19.39
N VAL A 263 -1.90 26.42 -18.19
CA VAL A 263 -2.90 26.67 -17.13
C VAL A 263 -3.95 27.69 -17.60
N GLU A 264 -3.55 28.77 -18.28
CA GLU A 264 -4.53 29.74 -18.81
C GLU A 264 -5.43 29.15 -19.91
N GLN A 265 -4.93 28.18 -20.69
CA GLN A 265 -5.79 27.46 -21.65
C GLN A 265 -6.83 26.61 -20.94
N PHE A 266 -6.43 25.94 -19.85
CA PHE A 266 -7.34 25.18 -19.00
C PHE A 266 -8.39 26.09 -18.35
N VAL A 267 -7.99 27.17 -17.70
CA VAL A 267 -8.90 28.14 -17.06
C VAL A 267 -9.94 28.70 -18.06
N ALA A 268 -9.53 28.94 -19.30
CA ALA A 268 -10.45 29.41 -20.34
C ALA A 268 -11.44 28.34 -20.82
N ALA A 269 -11.12 27.06 -20.63
CA ALA A 269 -11.89 25.91 -21.10
C ALA A 269 -12.73 25.24 -19.99
N SER A 270 -12.32 25.36 -18.72
CA SER A 270 -12.92 24.64 -17.60
C SER A 270 -14.39 24.98 -17.38
N GLY A 271 -14.76 26.26 -17.55
CA GLY A 271 -16.10 26.75 -17.19
C GLY A 271 -16.29 27.01 -15.68
N GLU A 272 -15.27 26.70 -14.89
CA GLU A 272 -15.23 26.85 -13.43
C GLU A 272 -14.76 28.24 -13.00
N ASP A 273 -14.73 28.49 -11.68
CA ASP A 273 -14.15 29.73 -11.14
C ASP A 273 -12.69 29.87 -11.59
N ALA A 274 -12.35 31.07 -12.07
CA ALA A 274 -11.08 31.29 -12.73
C ALA A 274 -9.89 31.26 -11.75
N ASP A 275 -10.10 31.59 -10.48
CA ASP A 275 -9.04 31.56 -9.46
C ASP A 275 -8.78 30.13 -9.04
N ALA A 276 -9.84 29.39 -8.67
CA ALA A 276 -9.76 27.98 -8.29
C ALA A 276 -9.19 27.10 -9.42
N ALA A 277 -9.69 27.27 -10.65
CA ALA A 277 -9.18 26.54 -11.82
C ALA A 277 -7.68 26.82 -12.07
N ARG A 278 -7.20 28.02 -11.75
CA ARG A 278 -5.78 28.34 -11.90
C ARG A 278 -4.94 27.73 -10.80
N ALA A 279 -5.40 27.75 -9.55
CA ALA A 279 -4.69 27.18 -8.42
C ALA A 279 -4.54 25.65 -8.59
N ILE A 280 -5.65 24.93 -8.67
CA ILE A 280 -5.67 23.46 -8.78
C ILE A 280 -5.06 23.01 -10.12
N GLY A 281 -5.36 23.70 -11.22
CA GLY A 281 -4.77 23.39 -12.53
C GLY A 281 -3.24 23.60 -12.58
N THR A 282 -2.69 24.49 -11.75
CA THR A 282 -1.24 24.63 -11.60
C THR A 282 -0.66 23.42 -10.85
N LEU A 283 -1.29 23.00 -9.74
CA LEU A 283 -0.86 21.83 -8.97
C LEU A 283 -0.90 20.55 -9.81
N LEU A 284 -1.98 20.33 -10.57
CA LEU A 284 -2.11 19.19 -11.50
C LEU A 284 -1.00 19.18 -12.57
N LEU A 285 -0.69 20.34 -13.15
CA LEU A 285 0.40 20.47 -14.12
C LEU A 285 1.77 20.22 -13.47
N GLU A 286 2.00 20.74 -12.27
CA GLU A 286 3.25 20.56 -11.54
C GLU A 286 3.46 19.10 -11.13
N HIS A 287 2.40 18.44 -10.66
CA HIS A 287 2.40 17.00 -10.42
C HIS A 287 2.77 16.24 -11.70
N GLY A 288 2.11 16.53 -12.83
CA GLY A 288 2.43 15.92 -14.11
C GLY A 288 3.86 16.16 -14.60
N LEU A 289 4.41 17.37 -14.41
CA LEU A 289 5.80 17.70 -14.74
C LEU A 289 6.82 16.95 -13.88
N ARG A 290 6.45 16.67 -12.62
CA ARG A 290 7.27 15.90 -11.67
C ARG A 290 7.27 14.42 -12.00
N THR A 291 6.10 13.84 -12.30
CA THR A 291 5.93 12.40 -12.43
C THR A 291 6.04 11.87 -13.86
N ASP A 292 5.65 12.65 -14.87
CA ASP A 292 5.76 12.30 -16.28
C ASP A 292 6.22 13.52 -17.11
N PRO A 293 7.50 13.92 -17.01
CA PRO A 293 7.99 15.12 -17.70
C PRO A 293 7.90 14.99 -19.23
N ALA A 294 7.88 13.77 -19.77
CA ALA A 294 7.75 13.52 -21.20
C ALA A 294 6.33 13.80 -21.71
N ASN A 295 5.32 13.54 -20.88
CA ASN A 295 3.93 13.88 -21.15
C ASN A 295 3.23 14.47 -19.92
N PRO A 296 3.51 15.74 -19.55
CA PRO A 296 3.00 16.31 -18.29
C PRO A 296 1.48 16.41 -18.22
N LEU A 297 0.80 16.42 -19.37
CA LEU A 297 -0.66 16.47 -19.47
C LEU A 297 -1.30 15.08 -19.65
N ARG A 298 -0.53 13.99 -19.53
CA ARG A 298 -1.09 12.64 -19.47
C ARG A 298 -2.04 12.56 -18.28
N VAL A 299 -3.25 12.08 -18.54
CA VAL A 299 -4.30 11.85 -17.54
C VAL A 299 -4.66 10.38 -17.53
N GLY A 300 -4.91 9.86 -16.34
CA GLY A 300 -5.39 8.51 -16.08
C GLY A 300 -5.90 8.40 -14.65
N PRO A 301 -6.72 7.37 -14.33
CA PRO A 301 -7.39 7.26 -13.03
C PRO A 301 -6.38 7.24 -11.87
N GLU A 302 -5.37 6.39 -11.94
CA GLU A 302 -4.39 6.18 -10.87
C GLU A 302 -3.49 7.42 -10.69
N LYS A 303 -3.22 8.14 -11.78
CA LYS A 303 -2.47 9.41 -11.70
C LYS A 303 -3.27 10.50 -10.99
N ILE A 304 -4.60 10.52 -11.14
CA ILE A 304 -5.46 11.45 -10.41
C ILE A 304 -5.58 11.02 -8.93
N ALA A 305 -5.75 9.73 -8.64
CA ALA A 305 -5.73 9.21 -7.27
C ALA A 305 -4.46 9.65 -6.52
N ARG A 306 -3.28 9.43 -7.11
CA ARG A 306 -1.98 9.87 -6.54
C ARG A 306 -1.87 11.39 -6.34
N PHE A 307 -2.57 12.18 -7.16
CA PHE A 307 -2.62 13.62 -6.99
C PHE A 307 -3.48 14.00 -5.78
N LEU A 308 -4.66 13.40 -5.62
CA LEU A 308 -5.56 13.65 -4.50
C LEU A 308 -4.91 13.22 -3.18
N GLU A 309 -4.45 11.96 -3.10
CA GLU A 309 -3.84 11.38 -1.90
C GLU A 309 -2.51 12.07 -1.54
N GLY A 310 -1.60 12.17 -2.52
CA GLY A 310 -0.22 12.61 -2.24
C GLY A 310 -0.06 14.13 -2.22
N VAL A 311 -0.59 14.82 -3.23
CA VAL A 311 -0.34 16.28 -3.37
C VAL A 311 -1.30 17.08 -2.51
N LEU A 312 -2.60 16.81 -2.60
CA LEU A 312 -3.60 17.54 -1.81
C LEU A 312 -3.76 16.98 -0.38
N GLY A 313 -3.56 15.69 -0.17
CA GLY A 313 -3.63 15.08 1.16
C GLY A 313 -2.40 15.31 2.05
N GLU A 314 -1.18 15.26 1.49
CA GLU A 314 0.06 15.32 2.31
C GLU A 314 0.91 16.57 2.09
N GLU A 315 1.04 17.06 0.85
CA GLU A 315 2.02 18.11 0.50
C GLU A 315 1.45 19.54 0.55
N TYR A 316 0.17 19.73 0.26
CA TYR A 316 -0.46 21.06 0.11
C TYR A 316 -1.87 21.12 0.72
N GLU A 317 -2.03 21.95 1.76
CA GLU A 317 -3.34 22.34 2.28
C GLU A 317 -3.94 23.45 1.39
N LEU A 318 -5.17 23.23 0.92
CA LEU A 318 -5.97 24.25 0.24
C LEU A 318 -6.61 25.19 1.28
N ASP A 319 -7.13 26.33 0.83
CA ASP A 319 -8.04 27.10 1.67
C ASP A 319 -9.48 26.66 1.43
N ALA A 320 -10.38 26.95 2.36
CA ALA A 320 -11.78 26.51 2.31
C ALA A 320 -12.52 26.93 1.01
N ASP A 321 -12.13 28.06 0.39
CA ASP A 321 -12.77 28.49 -0.87
C ASP A 321 -12.30 27.62 -2.06
N HIS A 322 -11.11 27.00 -1.96
CA HIS A 322 -10.55 26.11 -2.97
C HIS A 322 -10.88 24.62 -2.75
N GLU A 323 -11.13 24.18 -1.51
CA GLU A 323 -11.56 22.81 -1.17
C GLU A 323 -12.88 22.45 -1.87
N ASP A 324 -13.90 23.32 -1.73
CA ASP A 324 -15.21 23.18 -2.41
C ASP A 324 -15.10 23.12 -3.95
N ALA A 325 -13.96 23.57 -4.50
CA ALA A 325 -13.71 23.62 -5.93
C ALA A 325 -12.88 22.43 -6.46
N VAL A 326 -12.37 21.55 -5.60
CA VAL A 326 -11.52 20.41 -6.01
C VAL A 326 -12.26 19.51 -6.99
N GLU A 327 -13.41 18.96 -6.58
CA GLU A 327 -14.20 18.04 -7.41
C GLU A 327 -14.53 18.62 -8.80
N PRO A 328 -15.22 19.78 -8.92
CA PRO A 328 -15.58 20.30 -10.23
C PRO A 328 -14.37 20.68 -11.10
N VAL A 329 -13.29 21.19 -10.51
CA VAL A 329 -12.09 21.58 -11.26
C VAL A 329 -11.29 20.37 -11.73
N VAL A 330 -11.14 19.33 -10.91
CA VAL A 330 -10.45 18.08 -11.28
C VAL A 330 -11.20 17.39 -12.40
N LEU A 331 -12.52 17.26 -12.31
CA LEU A 331 -13.35 16.69 -13.40
C LEU A 331 -13.21 17.51 -14.69
N ALA A 332 -13.22 18.84 -14.60
CA ALA A 332 -13.00 19.71 -15.77
C ALA A 332 -11.60 19.51 -16.37
N TRP A 333 -10.56 19.33 -15.55
CA TRP A 333 -9.20 19.07 -15.99
C TRP A 333 -9.10 17.72 -16.70
N VAL A 334 -9.71 16.69 -16.13
CA VAL A 334 -9.75 15.33 -16.68
C VAL A 334 -10.39 15.35 -18.07
N GLN A 335 -11.57 15.94 -18.22
CA GLN A 335 -12.23 16.05 -19.52
C GLN A 335 -11.38 16.83 -20.53
N TRP A 336 -10.84 17.98 -20.12
CA TRP A 336 -10.02 18.84 -20.99
C TRP A 336 -8.74 18.15 -21.48
N THR A 337 -8.05 17.41 -20.60
CA THR A 337 -6.82 16.68 -20.94
C THR A 337 -7.11 15.41 -21.74
N ALA A 338 -8.18 14.68 -21.42
CA ALA A 338 -8.59 13.47 -22.12
C ALA A 338 -8.99 13.74 -23.57
N GLU A 339 -9.77 14.80 -23.82
CA GLU A 339 -10.10 15.25 -25.19
C GLU A 339 -8.83 15.61 -25.98
N ARG A 340 -7.87 16.27 -25.33
CA ARG A 340 -6.60 16.67 -25.95
C ARG A 340 -5.70 15.49 -26.25
N ALA A 341 -5.72 14.46 -25.41
CA ALA A 341 -5.03 13.19 -25.62
C ALA A 341 -5.68 12.35 -26.73
N GLY A 342 -6.93 12.67 -27.09
CA GLY A 342 -7.67 11.96 -28.13
C GLY A 342 -8.20 10.60 -27.65
N LEU A 343 -8.51 10.48 -26.35
CA LEU A 343 -9.14 9.30 -25.77
C LEU A 343 -10.53 9.07 -26.40
N THR A 344 -10.96 7.81 -26.41
CA THR A 344 -12.30 7.43 -26.91
C THR A 344 -13.39 7.89 -25.93
N GLU A 345 -14.63 8.02 -26.40
CA GLU A 345 -15.77 8.33 -25.51
C GLU A 345 -15.91 7.28 -24.40
N THR A 346 -15.65 6.01 -24.71
CA THR A 346 -15.66 4.91 -23.73
C THR A 346 -14.57 5.08 -22.66
N ALA A 347 -13.35 5.44 -23.05
CA ALA A 347 -12.25 5.69 -22.11
C ALA A 347 -12.49 6.94 -21.27
N ILE A 348 -13.04 8.01 -21.86
CA ILE A 348 -13.41 9.22 -21.11
C ILE A 348 -14.48 8.88 -20.06
N ALA A 349 -15.50 8.11 -20.43
CA ALA A 349 -16.56 7.73 -19.48
C ALA A 349 -16.04 6.87 -18.33
N ALA A 350 -15.16 5.89 -18.60
CA ALA A 350 -14.56 5.05 -17.57
C ALA A 350 -13.60 5.84 -16.67
N LEU A 351 -12.86 6.80 -17.23
CA LEU A 351 -12.01 7.71 -16.47
C LEU A 351 -12.83 8.64 -15.56
N ASP A 352 -13.90 9.23 -16.08
CA ASP A 352 -14.80 10.10 -15.31
C ASP A 352 -15.45 9.33 -14.15
N GLU A 353 -15.87 8.07 -14.36
CA GLU A 353 -16.42 7.19 -13.31
C GLU A 353 -15.39 6.92 -12.21
N ALA A 354 -14.19 6.45 -12.59
CA ALA A 354 -13.15 6.15 -11.61
C ALA A 354 -12.69 7.39 -10.84
N VAL A 355 -12.55 8.55 -11.50
CA VAL A 355 -12.16 9.79 -10.83
C VAL A 355 -13.25 10.31 -9.90
N ALA A 356 -14.53 10.15 -10.25
CA ALA A 356 -15.63 10.52 -9.36
C ALA A 356 -15.63 9.66 -8.08
N ASP A 357 -15.32 8.37 -8.19
CA ASP A 357 -15.20 7.49 -7.03
C ASP A 357 -14.05 7.96 -6.10
N TYR A 358 -12.85 8.23 -6.63
CA TYR A 358 -11.73 8.75 -5.83
C TYR A 358 -12.01 10.13 -5.22
N LEU A 359 -12.75 11.00 -5.91
CA LEU A 359 -13.14 12.30 -5.36
C LEU A 359 -14.13 12.17 -4.21
N SER A 360 -15.02 11.17 -4.28
CA SER A 360 -15.90 10.83 -3.15
C SER A 360 -15.08 10.35 -1.96
N GLU A 361 -14.14 9.42 -2.18
CA GLU A 361 -13.25 8.92 -1.12
C GLU A 361 -12.40 10.03 -0.52
N TYR A 362 -11.83 10.92 -1.34
CA TYR A 362 -11.07 12.09 -0.90
C TYR A 362 -11.91 13.05 -0.05
N ALA A 363 -13.15 13.33 -0.45
CA ALA A 363 -14.07 14.17 0.34
C ALA A 363 -14.46 13.49 1.68
N ASP A 364 -14.50 12.17 1.71
CA ASP A 364 -14.75 11.38 2.93
C ASP A 364 -13.49 11.24 3.82
N GLU A 365 -12.28 11.42 3.29
CA GLU A 365 -11.02 11.39 4.07
C GLU A 365 -10.79 12.67 4.89
N ASP A 366 -11.32 13.81 4.43
CA ASP A 366 -11.37 15.05 5.22
C ASP A 366 -12.30 14.93 6.44
N ASP A 367 -13.07 13.85 6.53
CA ASP A 367 -13.89 13.45 7.67
C ASP A 367 -13.02 12.82 8.78
N SER A 368 -11.89 13.47 9.10
CA SER A 368 -11.01 13.10 10.21
C SER A 368 -11.86 12.89 11.48
N PRO A 369 -11.48 11.97 12.39
CA PRO A 369 -12.23 11.80 13.64
C PRO A 369 -12.42 13.15 14.36
N LEU A 370 -11.47 14.08 14.23
CA LEU A 370 -11.62 15.44 14.73
C LEU A 370 -12.82 16.17 14.11
N GLU A 371 -13.00 16.17 12.80
CA GLU A 371 -14.13 16.85 12.16
C GLU A 371 -15.47 16.23 12.57
N ARG A 372 -15.57 14.89 12.55
CA ARG A 372 -16.78 14.18 12.98
C ARG A 372 -17.12 14.38 14.44
N TYR A 373 -16.12 14.44 15.32
CA TYR A 373 -16.36 14.72 16.73
C TYR A 373 -16.57 16.20 17.02
N PHE A 374 -16.19 17.14 16.15
CA PHE A 374 -16.18 18.59 16.46
C PHE A 374 -16.86 19.52 15.44
N GLY A 375 -17.61 19.00 14.46
CA GLY A 375 -18.34 19.80 13.47
C GLY A 375 -19.30 20.86 14.07
N ASP A 376 -19.65 20.74 15.35
CA ASP A 376 -20.49 21.67 16.11
C ASP A 376 -19.73 22.78 16.86
N VAL A 377 -18.39 22.74 16.94
CA VAL A 377 -17.59 23.62 17.82
C VAL A 377 -16.60 24.51 17.03
N GLY A 378 -16.52 25.80 17.38
CA GLY A 378 -15.51 26.72 16.83
C GLY A 378 -14.15 26.63 17.55
N ASP A 379 -13.13 27.36 17.06
CA ASP A 379 -11.74 27.41 17.54
C ASP A 379 -11.54 27.08 19.04
N LEU A 380 -11.12 25.83 19.32
CA LEU A 380 -10.61 25.38 20.62
C LEU A 380 -9.08 25.49 20.65
N SER A 381 -8.48 25.73 21.83
CA SER A 381 -7.02 25.58 21.94
C SER A 381 -6.61 24.10 21.82
N PRO A 382 -5.35 23.78 21.43
CA PRO A 382 -4.92 22.40 21.25
C PRO A 382 -5.11 21.51 22.50
N THR A 383 -5.05 22.08 23.70
CA THR A 383 -5.28 21.34 24.95
C THR A 383 -6.77 21.09 25.18
N GLU A 384 -7.63 22.06 24.90
CA GLU A 384 -9.08 21.89 25.00
C GLU A 384 -9.62 20.91 23.97
N LEU A 385 -9.04 20.90 22.76
CA LEU A 385 -9.36 19.94 21.71
C LEU A 385 -9.00 18.51 22.12
N ALA A 386 -7.80 18.29 22.67
CA ALA A 386 -7.36 16.97 23.11
C ALA A 386 -8.22 16.42 24.25
N ASP A 387 -8.52 17.25 25.26
CA ASP A 387 -9.37 16.85 26.39
C ASP A 387 -10.80 16.55 25.94
N ALA A 388 -11.35 17.34 25.01
CA ALA A 388 -12.67 17.12 24.47
C ALA A 388 -12.74 15.90 23.54
N LEU A 389 -11.66 15.58 22.80
CA LEU A 389 -11.62 14.43 21.90
C LEU A 389 -11.64 13.14 22.71
N GLU A 390 -10.78 13.05 23.73
CA GLU A 390 -10.74 11.90 24.64
C GLU A 390 -12.12 11.64 25.27
N ARG A 391 -12.78 12.71 25.72
CA ARG A 391 -14.12 12.66 26.30
C ARG A 391 -15.19 12.24 25.29
N ARG A 392 -15.22 12.83 24.09
CA ARG A 392 -16.23 12.52 23.05
C ARG A 392 -16.05 11.11 22.48
N MET A 393 -14.81 10.65 22.27
CA MET A 393 -14.50 9.26 21.90
C MET A 393 -14.84 8.26 23.02
N PHE A 394 -14.71 8.66 24.29
CA PHE A 394 -15.18 7.84 25.39
C PHE A 394 -16.71 7.76 25.42
N ALA A 395 -17.42 8.85 25.14
CA ALA A 395 -18.87 8.86 25.10
C ALA A 395 -19.41 8.00 23.94
N VAL A 396 -18.87 8.20 22.74
CA VAL A 396 -19.26 7.53 21.49
C VAL A 396 -17.98 6.95 20.87
N PRO A 397 -17.71 5.64 20.99
CA PRO A 397 -16.46 5.04 20.53
C PRO A 397 -16.48 4.60 19.06
N SER A 398 -17.66 4.45 18.47
CA SER A 398 -17.88 4.09 17.06
C SER A 398 -18.89 5.05 16.45
N LEU A 399 -18.64 5.44 15.19
CA LEU A 399 -19.54 6.27 14.39
C LEU A 399 -20.37 5.44 13.41
N THR A 400 -20.01 4.17 13.24
CA THR A 400 -20.72 3.22 12.39
C THR A 400 -21.51 2.22 13.22
N THR A 401 -22.68 1.84 12.71
CA THR A 401 -23.56 0.83 13.30
C THR A 401 -24.39 0.11 12.24
N GLU A 402 -24.87 -1.10 12.54
CA GLU A 402 -25.79 -1.83 11.66
C GLU A 402 -27.25 -1.44 11.95
N ILE A 403 -27.99 -1.02 10.90
CA ILE A 403 -29.44 -0.76 10.94
C ILE A 403 -30.08 -1.55 9.79
N GLU A 404 -31.05 -2.42 10.10
CA GLU A 404 -31.73 -3.26 9.09
C GLU A 404 -30.79 -4.13 8.21
N ASP A 405 -29.70 -4.64 8.79
CA ASP A 405 -28.64 -5.40 8.10
C ASP A 405 -27.79 -4.57 7.09
N GLU A 406 -27.79 -3.24 7.21
CA GLU A 406 -26.94 -2.31 6.46
C GLU A 406 -26.02 -1.55 7.43
N GLU A 407 -24.73 -1.43 7.10
CA GLU A 407 -23.79 -0.61 7.86
C GLU A 407 -24.07 0.86 7.53
N VAL A 408 -24.37 1.64 8.57
CA VAL A 408 -24.72 3.05 8.46
C VAL A 408 -23.73 3.87 9.28
N ASP A 409 -23.21 4.92 8.66
CA ASP A 409 -22.37 5.94 9.31
C ASP A 409 -23.26 7.08 9.83
N LEU A 410 -23.04 7.48 11.09
CA LEU A 410 -23.91 8.42 11.80
C LEU A 410 -23.11 9.60 12.36
N ASP A 411 -23.65 10.80 12.18
CA ASP A 411 -23.06 12.05 12.70
C ASP A 411 -23.33 12.16 14.22
N PRO A 412 -22.29 12.07 15.07
CA PRO A 412 -22.47 12.13 16.52
C PRO A 412 -22.76 13.56 17.03
N THR A 413 -22.61 14.60 16.21
CA THR A 413 -22.99 15.98 16.57
C THR A 413 -24.51 16.19 16.51
N ASP A 414 -25.23 15.38 15.72
CA ASP A 414 -26.69 15.33 15.70
C ASP A 414 -27.21 14.48 16.89
N PRO A 415 -27.99 15.05 17.82
CA PRO A 415 -28.50 14.30 18.98
C PRO A 415 -29.39 13.10 18.61
N GLU A 416 -30.11 13.14 17.49
CA GLU A 416 -30.96 12.01 17.07
C GLU A 416 -30.11 10.83 16.57
N GLN A 417 -29.05 11.13 15.81
CA GLN A 417 -28.12 10.13 15.27
C GLN A 417 -27.18 9.59 16.36
N ARG A 418 -26.68 10.45 17.25
CA ARG A 418 -25.95 10.03 18.45
C ARG A 418 -26.77 9.08 19.31
N ARG A 419 -28.07 9.33 19.48
CA ARG A 419 -28.96 8.40 20.19
C ARG A 419 -29.10 7.05 19.48
N ALA A 420 -29.11 7.03 18.15
CA ALA A 420 -29.13 5.78 17.40
C ALA A 420 -27.85 4.95 17.63
N LEU A 421 -26.67 5.60 17.70
CA LEU A 421 -25.41 4.94 18.08
C LEU A 421 -25.49 4.33 19.48
N VAL A 422 -26.08 5.03 20.45
CA VAL A 422 -26.27 4.50 21.82
C VAL A 422 -27.20 3.29 21.84
N ILE A 423 -28.29 3.33 21.09
CA ILE A 423 -29.26 2.23 21.03
C ILE A 423 -28.62 0.98 20.42
N ALA A 424 -27.76 1.16 19.42
CA ALA A 424 -27.12 0.02 18.76
C ALA A 424 -25.97 -0.59 19.57
N GLU A 425 -25.29 0.21 20.40
CA GLU A 425 -24.28 -0.29 21.34
C GLU A 425 -24.91 -1.08 22.52
N ALA A 426 -26.15 -0.77 22.88
CA ALA A 426 -26.83 -1.37 24.01
C ALA A 426 -27.15 -2.86 23.83
N ASP A 427 -27.31 -3.57 24.94
CA ASP A 427 -27.74 -4.97 24.93
C ASP A 427 -29.20 -5.08 24.43
N GLU A 428 -29.51 -6.08 23.60
CA GLU A 428 -30.86 -6.31 23.04
C GLU A 428 -31.96 -6.46 24.13
N ASP A 429 -31.56 -6.86 25.34
CA ASP A 429 -32.45 -7.07 26.49
C ASP A 429 -32.53 -5.83 27.42
N GLU A 430 -31.83 -4.73 27.12
CA GLU A 430 -31.84 -3.51 27.91
C GLU A 430 -33.22 -2.82 27.85
N ASP A 431 -33.75 -2.42 29.00
CA ASP A 431 -35.09 -1.84 29.06
C ASP A 431 -35.10 -0.37 28.60
N GLU A 432 -36.27 0.08 28.12
CA GLU A 432 -36.44 1.41 27.53
C GLU A 432 -36.02 2.55 28.49
N GLN A 433 -36.22 2.38 29.80
CA GLN A 433 -35.81 3.38 30.77
C GLN A 433 -34.28 3.43 30.88
N ARG A 434 -33.62 2.29 30.97
CA ARG A 434 -32.16 2.21 31.05
C ARG A 434 -31.48 2.77 29.79
N LEU A 435 -32.02 2.49 28.60
CA LEU A 435 -31.58 3.10 27.34
C LEU A 435 -31.66 4.64 27.35
N ILE A 436 -32.74 5.21 27.90
CA ILE A 436 -32.87 6.68 28.01
C ILE A 436 -31.82 7.24 28.98
N LEU A 437 -31.55 6.57 30.09
CA LEU A 437 -30.52 7.00 31.03
C LEU A 437 -29.12 6.88 30.42
N ARG A 438 -28.83 5.82 29.66
CA ARG A 438 -27.57 5.65 28.92
C ARG A 438 -27.37 6.78 27.92
N ALA A 439 -28.38 7.07 27.09
CA ALA A 439 -28.32 8.18 26.14
C ALA A 439 -28.11 9.54 26.86
N THR A 440 -28.73 9.73 28.02
CA THR A 440 -28.54 10.93 28.84
C THR A 440 -27.09 11.03 29.35
N VAL A 441 -26.48 9.93 29.81
CA VAL A 441 -25.07 9.92 30.22
C VAL A 441 -24.15 10.19 29.04
N VAL A 442 -24.43 9.64 27.85
CA VAL A 442 -23.68 9.95 26.63
C VAL A 442 -23.76 11.43 26.29
N ASP A 443 -24.94 12.06 26.36
CA ASP A 443 -25.10 13.50 26.13
C ASP A 443 -24.35 14.33 27.17
N GLN A 444 -24.42 13.98 28.46
CA GLN A 444 -23.69 14.66 29.53
C GLN A 444 -22.17 14.56 29.33
N LEU A 445 -21.68 13.38 28.94
CA LEU A 445 -20.29 13.18 28.58
C LEU A 445 -19.93 13.91 27.30
N TRP A 446 -20.83 14.04 26.31
CA TRP A 446 -20.60 14.74 25.04
C TRP A 446 -20.55 16.26 25.17
N ASP A 447 -21.37 16.83 26.05
CA ASP A 447 -21.49 18.27 26.28
C ASP A 447 -20.62 18.78 27.44
N ASP A 448 -20.01 17.87 28.22
CA ASP A 448 -19.31 18.17 29.49
C ASP A 448 -20.23 18.83 30.54
N GLU A 449 -21.51 18.45 30.54
CA GLU A 449 -22.53 19.02 31.41
C GLU A 449 -23.34 17.91 32.11
N PRO A 450 -23.13 17.62 33.41
CA PRO A 450 -22.14 18.25 34.29
C PRO A 450 -20.71 17.73 34.06
N ALA A 451 -19.71 18.59 34.19
CA ALA A 451 -18.29 18.23 34.05
C ALA A 451 -17.85 17.14 35.05
N GLU A 452 -18.55 16.99 36.17
CA GLU A 452 -18.33 15.92 37.14
C GLU A 452 -18.56 14.52 36.56
N ALA A 453 -19.33 14.37 35.47
CA ALA A 453 -19.54 13.08 34.80
C ALA A 453 -18.23 12.58 34.16
N TRP A 454 -17.55 13.44 33.39
CA TRP A 454 -16.26 13.10 32.79
C TRP A 454 -15.18 12.90 33.84
N GLN A 455 -15.14 13.78 34.86
CA GLN A 455 -14.18 13.62 35.97
C GLN A 455 -14.38 12.32 36.75
N ALA A 456 -15.63 11.82 36.88
CA ALA A 456 -15.92 10.53 37.48
C ALA A 456 -15.44 9.37 36.58
N ALA A 457 -15.72 9.44 35.27
CA ALA A 457 -15.23 8.46 34.30
C ALA A 457 -13.70 8.33 34.35
N GLN A 458 -12.97 9.44 34.33
CA GLN A 458 -11.49 9.44 34.42
C GLN A 458 -10.98 8.76 35.71
N ARG A 459 -11.61 9.05 36.87
CA ARG A 459 -11.24 8.39 38.14
C ARG A 459 -11.49 6.89 38.11
N LEU A 460 -12.59 6.45 37.48
CA LEU A 460 -12.92 5.04 37.36
C LEU A 460 -12.00 4.31 36.37
N GLN A 461 -11.55 4.96 35.28
CA GLN A 461 -10.55 4.44 34.36
C GLN A 461 -9.20 4.19 35.05
N GLU A 462 -8.77 5.08 35.96
CA GLU A 462 -7.58 4.85 36.81
C GLU A 462 -7.73 3.59 37.69
N GLY A 463 -8.97 3.16 37.95
CA GLY A 463 -9.33 1.98 38.73
C GLY A 463 -9.32 0.64 37.98
N GLU A 464 -8.86 0.62 36.71
CA GLU A 464 -8.85 -0.55 35.81
C GLU A 464 -10.25 -1.09 35.43
N LEU A 465 -11.32 -0.29 35.57
CA LEU A 465 -12.64 -0.64 35.03
C LEU A 465 -12.68 -0.45 33.50
N ASP A 466 -13.39 -1.32 32.81
CA ASP A 466 -13.66 -1.12 31.38
C ASP A 466 -14.79 -0.10 31.14
N ARG A 467 -14.96 0.33 29.88
CA ARG A 467 -15.91 1.39 29.53
C ARG A 467 -17.34 1.02 29.91
N ASP A 468 -17.76 -0.21 29.69
CA ASP A 468 -19.12 -0.65 29.99
C ASP A 468 -19.36 -0.66 31.50
N GLU A 469 -18.40 -1.16 32.29
CA GLU A 469 -18.45 -1.09 33.76
C GLU A 469 -18.53 0.34 34.28
N ILE A 470 -17.83 1.29 33.64
CA ILE A 470 -17.89 2.72 33.99
C ILE A 470 -19.26 3.30 33.66
N PHE A 471 -19.81 3.01 32.48
CA PHE A 471 -21.13 3.46 32.07
C PHE A 471 -22.21 2.95 33.03
N GLU A 472 -22.15 1.69 33.46
CA GLU A 472 -23.07 1.15 34.46
C GLU A 472 -23.03 1.94 35.78
N GLN A 473 -21.85 2.34 36.26
CA GLN A 473 -21.72 3.14 37.49
C GLN A 473 -22.31 4.56 37.31
N LEU A 474 -22.10 5.18 36.15
CA LEU A 474 -22.63 6.52 35.84
C LEU A 474 -24.16 6.49 35.70
N ILE A 475 -24.69 5.47 35.03
CA ILE A 475 -26.13 5.27 34.88
C ILE A 475 -26.76 4.95 36.24
N ASP A 476 -26.15 4.10 37.08
CA ASP A 476 -26.62 3.83 38.43
C ASP A 476 -26.64 5.10 39.29
N ALA A 477 -25.63 5.97 39.18
CA ALA A 477 -25.61 7.25 39.88
C ALA A 477 -26.77 8.15 39.44
N LEU A 478 -27.08 8.20 38.15
CA LEU A 478 -28.20 8.97 37.59
C LEU A 478 -29.55 8.36 37.99
N GLU A 479 -29.69 7.04 37.91
CA GLU A 479 -30.91 6.34 38.29
C GLU A 479 -31.26 6.52 39.77
N ASN A 480 -30.26 6.43 40.65
CA ASN A 480 -30.45 6.61 42.10
C ASN A 480 -30.76 8.06 42.50
N SER A 481 -30.56 9.03 41.60
CA SER A 481 -30.89 10.44 41.84
C SER A 481 -32.24 10.84 41.24
N LEU A 482 -32.98 9.92 40.62
CA LEU A 482 -34.35 10.13 40.14
C LEU A 482 -35.31 10.52 41.27
N VAL A 483 -35.99 11.65 41.09
CA VAL A 483 -37.08 12.15 41.94
C VAL A 483 -38.44 11.66 41.43
N ASP A 484 -38.56 11.46 40.12
CA ASP A 484 -39.73 10.87 39.47
C ASP A 484 -39.30 9.89 38.36
N VAL A 485 -39.66 8.62 38.55
CA VAL A 485 -39.31 7.52 37.65
C VAL A 485 -40.13 7.55 36.36
N GLU A 486 -41.35 8.11 36.39
CA GLU A 486 -42.19 8.15 35.18
C GLU A 486 -41.76 9.25 34.20
N THR A 487 -41.15 10.33 34.71
CA THR A 487 -40.69 11.47 33.90
C THR A 487 -39.17 11.55 33.77
N LEU A 488 -38.45 10.65 34.46
CA LEU A 488 -36.99 10.62 34.56
C LEU A 488 -36.38 11.93 35.09
N GLU A 489 -37.12 12.68 35.89
CA GLU A 489 -36.63 13.88 36.57
C GLU A 489 -35.69 13.46 37.72
N TYR A 490 -34.48 14.01 37.77
CA TYR A 490 -33.48 13.74 38.81
C TYR A 490 -33.10 14.98 39.62
N ASP A 491 -32.62 14.77 40.85
CA ASP A 491 -32.04 15.81 41.71
C ASP A 491 -30.59 16.05 41.31
N ALA A 492 -30.32 17.16 40.61
CA ALA A 492 -29.00 17.51 40.10
C ALA A 492 -27.93 17.62 41.20
N ASP A 493 -28.27 18.15 42.39
CA ASP A 493 -27.32 18.26 43.50
C ASP A 493 -26.97 16.87 44.06
N ALA A 494 -27.96 15.98 44.13
CA ALA A 494 -27.75 14.59 44.54
C ALA A 494 -26.94 13.81 43.50
N TYR A 495 -27.19 14.04 42.21
CA TYR A 495 -26.48 13.38 41.11
C TYR A 495 -25.00 13.79 41.08
N VAL A 496 -24.70 15.09 41.12
CA VAL A 496 -23.31 15.60 41.17
C VAL A 496 -22.59 15.09 42.41
N ALA A 497 -23.26 15.01 43.56
CA ALA A 497 -22.68 14.44 44.78
C ALA A 497 -22.39 12.93 44.66
N ALA A 498 -23.22 12.18 43.91
CA ALA A 498 -23.00 10.77 43.61
C ALA A 498 -21.81 10.58 42.66
N LEU A 499 -21.74 11.35 41.58
CA LEU A 499 -20.62 11.36 40.64
C LEU A 499 -19.29 11.68 41.33
N ALA A 500 -19.26 12.65 42.25
CA ALA A 500 -18.07 12.98 43.04
C ALA A 500 -17.63 11.85 44.00
N GLY A 501 -18.51 10.90 44.29
CA GLY A 501 -18.26 9.73 45.14
C GLY A 501 -17.75 8.49 44.40
N LEU A 502 -17.85 8.48 43.06
CA LEU A 502 -17.19 7.55 42.15
C LEU A 502 -15.74 8.00 41.94
#